data_AF-A0A931CDC9-F1
#
_entry.id   AF-A0A931CDC9-F1
#
_cell.length_a   1.000
_cell.length_b   1.000
_cell.length_c   1.000
_cell.angle_alpha   90.00
_cell.angle_beta   90.00
_cell.angle_gamma   90.00
#
_symmetry.space_group_name_H-M   'P 1'
#
loop_
_entity.id
_entity.type
_entity.pdbx_description
1 polymer ?
#
loop_
_entity_poly.entity_id
_entity_poly.type
_entity_poly.pdbx_seq_one_letter_code
_entity_poly.pdbx_strand_id
1 'polypeptide(L)'
;MSRPRPTMSAAFLVALLAAGAGGAGCDSAGSPSAAANPSASASASRQQALAVAQEWVQCLRGKGFTRMPDPQLSSEGYISYPPERGFEWKSELAKYPKIIEACESIQERIPASAQRPRQQVSAEDLRKLAEYAKCFREHGFPDFPDPNAQGEFDLRGTSLSDGRPSAKRNAADEACRHIWSGAIKVIDNGGGKK
;
A
#
# COMPACT_ATOMS: atom_id res chain seq x y z
N MET A 1 -27.72 -65.54 -30.32
CA MET A 1 -26.26 -65.41 -30.52
C MET A 1 -25.54 -66.10 -29.37
N SER A 2 -24.40 -66.68 -29.71
CA SER A 2 -23.59 -67.74 -29.06
C SER A 2 -23.10 -67.53 -27.62
N ARG A 3 -22.83 -68.68 -26.96
CA ARG A 3 -22.19 -69.01 -25.65
C ARG A 3 -20.70 -68.53 -25.56
N PRO A 4 -19.84 -68.98 -24.59
CA PRO A 4 -19.76 -68.85 -23.11
C PRO A 4 -18.36 -68.32 -22.60
N ARG A 5 -18.08 -68.45 -21.28
CA ARG A 5 -16.91 -68.06 -20.42
C ARG A 5 -15.50 -68.53 -20.89
N PRO A 6 -14.38 -67.99 -20.33
CA PRO A 6 -13.72 -68.69 -19.19
C PRO A 6 -12.98 -67.81 -18.14
N THR A 7 -12.81 -68.37 -16.95
CA THR A 7 -11.85 -68.03 -15.89
C THR A 7 -10.48 -68.66 -16.17
N MET A 8 -9.36 -67.98 -15.86
CA MET A 8 -8.06 -68.63 -15.64
C MET A 8 -7.24 -67.91 -14.56
N SER A 9 -6.89 -68.68 -13.54
CA SER A 9 -5.94 -68.38 -12.47
C SER A 9 -4.49 -68.51 -12.94
N ALA A 10 -3.57 -67.75 -12.36
CA ALA A 10 -2.18 -68.16 -12.21
C ALA A 10 -1.60 -67.55 -10.93
N ALA A 11 -1.36 -68.42 -9.95
CA ALA A 11 -0.62 -68.15 -8.74
C ALA A 11 0.88 -68.38 -9.00
N PHE A 12 1.75 -67.56 -8.42
CA PHE A 12 3.08 -68.00 -7.97
C PHE A 12 3.45 -67.23 -6.69
N LEU A 13 3.52 -67.99 -5.60
CA LEU A 13 4.03 -67.60 -4.28
C LEU A 13 5.42 -68.24 -4.08
N VAL A 14 6.12 -67.74 -3.05
CA VAL A 14 7.38 -68.20 -2.41
C VAL A 14 8.58 -67.32 -2.81
N ALA A 15 8.92 -66.26 -2.08
CA ALA A 15 9.43 -66.15 -0.69
C ALA A 15 10.92 -66.55 -0.55
N LEU A 16 11.77 -65.56 -0.29
CA LEU A 16 13.09 -65.73 0.32
C LEU A 16 13.28 -64.60 1.34
N LEU A 17 13.07 -64.95 2.62
CA LEU A 17 13.51 -64.15 3.76
C LEU A 17 15.04 -64.25 3.87
N ALA A 18 15.70 -63.10 3.96
CA ALA A 18 16.99 -63.00 4.64
C ALA A 18 16.95 -61.77 5.55
N ALA A 19 16.84 -62.03 6.85
CA ALA A 19 17.00 -61.03 7.90
C ALA A 19 18.49 -60.70 8.06
N GLY A 20 18.83 -59.42 7.89
CA GLY A 20 20.14 -58.86 8.22
C GLY A 20 19.94 -57.54 8.96
N ALA A 21 20.13 -57.58 10.28
CA ALA A 21 20.20 -56.40 11.12
C ALA A 21 21.63 -55.83 11.09
N GLY A 22 21.79 -54.54 10.76
CA GLY A 22 23.06 -53.84 10.95
C GLY A 22 23.16 -52.49 10.23
N GLY A 23 23.23 -51.41 11.00
CA GLY A 23 24.00 -50.20 10.69
C GLY A 23 23.37 -49.17 9.75
N ALA A 24 23.01 -48.01 10.32
CA ALA A 24 22.44 -46.86 9.63
C ALA A 24 23.42 -46.15 8.68
N GLY A 25 22.90 -45.74 7.52
CA GLY A 25 23.15 -44.41 6.94
C GLY A 25 24.17 -44.31 5.81
N CYS A 26 23.81 -44.73 4.60
CA CYS A 26 24.38 -44.14 3.38
C CYS A 26 23.28 -43.96 2.34
N ASP A 27 22.79 -42.74 2.15
CA ASP A 27 22.05 -42.36 0.95
C ASP A 27 22.30 -40.91 0.58
N SER A 28 22.54 -40.74 -0.71
CA SER A 28 22.29 -39.53 -1.51
C SER A 28 23.24 -38.34 -1.32
N ALA A 29 24.25 -38.36 -2.17
CA ALA A 29 24.59 -37.29 -3.10
C ALA A 29 23.70 -36.03 -3.04
N GLY A 30 24.36 -34.88 -2.90
CA GLY A 30 23.90 -33.62 -3.46
C GLY A 30 22.90 -32.84 -2.62
N SER A 31 23.41 -31.91 -1.83
CA SER A 31 22.76 -30.61 -1.69
C SER A 31 23.84 -29.56 -1.64
N PRO A 32 24.09 -28.79 -2.73
CA PRO A 32 24.76 -27.52 -2.53
C PRO A 32 23.86 -26.74 -1.58
N SER A 33 24.41 -26.27 -0.46
CA SER A 33 23.81 -25.17 0.27
C SER A 33 23.67 -24.03 -0.73
N ALA A 34 22.49 -23.91 -1.34
CA ALA A 34 22.15 -22.80 -2.18
C ALA A 34 22.31 -21.58 -1.28
N ALA A 35 23.40 -20.83 -1.49
CA ALA A 35 23.57 -19.54 -0.87
C ALA A 35 22.27 -18.78 -1.13
N ALA A 36 21.50 -18.52 -0.08
CA ALA A 36 20.23 -17.85 -0.20
C ALA A 36 20.51 -16.50 -0.87
N ASN A 37 20.08 -16.34 -2.12
CA ASN A 37 20.22 -15.08 -2.83
C ASN A 37 19.25 -14.09 -2.16
N PRO A 38 19.73 -13.06 -1.45
CA PRO A 38 18.85 -12.12 -0.75
C PRO A 38 17.88 -11.44 -1.73
N SER A 39 18.31 -11.26 -2.99
CA SER A 39 17.50 -10.72 -4.07
C SER A 39 16.31 -11.59 -4.46
N ALA A 40 16.45 -12.92 -4.42
CA ALA A 40 15.37 -13.86 -4.74
C ALA A 40 14.32 -13.92 -3.62
N SER A 41 14.76 -13.85 -2.36
CA SER A 41 13.88 -13.74 -1.21
C SER A 41 13.13 -12.40 -1.21
N ALA A 42 13.81 -11.29 -1.54
CA ALA A 42 13.19 -9.97 -1.64
C ALA A 42 12.21 -9.85 -2.82
N SER A 43 12.45 -10.53 -3.94
CA SER A 43 11.41 -10.65 -4.99
C SER A 43 10.22 -11.44 -4.48
N ALA A 44 10.43 -12.63 -3.87
CA ALA A 44 9.37 -13.49 -3.37
C ALA A 44 8.44 -12.75 -2.39
N SER A 45 9.02 -11.97 -1.47
CA SER A 45 8.25 -11.14 -0.53
C SER A 45 7.45 -10.03 -1.24
N ARG A 46 8.00 -9.40 -2.29
CA ARG A 46 7.27 -8.39 -3.08
C ARG A 46 6.12 -9.00 -3.88
N GLN A 47 6.31 -10.20 -4.43
CA GLN A 47 5.27 -10.93 -5.16
C GLN A 47 4.14 -11.38 -4.22
N GLN A 48 4.48 -11.81 -3.00
CA GLN A 48 3.48 -12.12 -1.98
C GLN A 48 2.69 -10.87 -1.56
N ALA A 49 3.35 -9.72 -1.40
CA ALA A 49 2.68 -8.47 -1.11
C ALA A 49 1.74 -8.04 -2.25
N LEU A 50 2.16 -8.21 -3.51
CA LEU A 50 1.33 -7.94 -4.68
C LEU A 50 0.07 -8.83 -4.68
N ALA A 51 0.19 -10.12 -4.32
CA ALA A 51 -0.94 -11.03 -4.22
C ALA A 51 -1.96 -10.57 -3.17
N VAL A 52 -1.51 -10.18 -1.98
CA VAL A 52 -2.40 -9.63 -0.94
C VAL A 52 -3.06 -8.34 -1.40
N ALA A 53 -2.33 -7.46 -2.10
CA ALA A 53 -2.90 -6.25 -2.69
C ALA A 53 -3.95 -6.56 -3.76
N GLN A 54 -3.78 -7.62 -4.54
CA GLN A 54 -4.79 -8.08 -5.50
C GLN A 54 -6.03 -8.59 -4.78
N GLU A 55 -5.88 -9.36 -3.69
CA GLU A 55 -7.00 -9.79 -2.85
C GLU A 55 -7.79 -8.59 -2.29
N TRP A 56 -7.09 -7.53 -1.88
CA TRP A 56 -7.74 -6.31 -1.42
C TRP A 56 -8.59 -5.68 -2.52
N VAL A 57 -8.02 -5.53 -3.72
CA VAL A 57 -8.73 -4.99 -4.89
C VAL A 57 -9.95 -5.85 -5.24
N GLN A 58 -9.83 -7.17 -5.21
CA GLN A 58 -10.98 -8.06 -5.45
C GLN A 58 -12.07 -7.91 -4.39
N CYS A 59 -11.69 -7.74 -3.12
CA CYS A 59 -12.65 -7.44 -2.05
C CYS A 59 -13.40 -6.13 -2.30
N LEU A 60 -12.69 -5.06 -2.68
CA LEU A 60 -13.28 -3.76 -3.00
C LEU A 60 -14.27 -3.87 -4.17
N ARG A 61 -13.85 -4.50 -5.26
CA ARG A 61 -14.69 -4.71 -6.45
C ARG A 61 -15.93 -5.56 -6.14
N GLY A 62 -15.76 -6.65 -5.41
CA GLY A 62 -16.84 -7.54 -4.99
C GLY A 62 -17.88 -6.87 -4.08
N LYS A 63 -17.49 -5.80 -3.37
CA LYS A 63 -18.38 -5.01 -2.52
C LYS A 63 -18.95 -3.76 -3.20
N GLY A 64 -18.69 -3.58 -4.50
CA GLY A 64 -19.30 -2.53 -5.32
C GLY A 64 -18.36 -1.42 -5.78
N PHE A 65 -17.11 -1.37 -5.30
CA PHE A 65 -16.09 -0.43 -5.79
C PHE A 65 -15.39 -1.01 -7.03
N THR A 66 -16.13 -1.15 -8.12
CA THR A 66 -15.74 -1.92 -9.32
C THR A 66 -14.62 -1.30 -10.14
N ARG A 67 -14.44 0.02 -10.06
CA ARG A 67 -13.42 0.78 -10.80
C ARG A 67 -12.05 0.83 -10.12
N MET A 68 -11.82 0.00 -9.11
CA MET A 68 -10.50 -0.07 -8.48
C MET A 68 -9.44 -0.53 -9.50
N PRO A 69 -8.31 0.19 -9.70
CA PRO A 69 -7.22 -0.28 -10.54
C PRO A 69 -6.53 -1.52 -9.97
N ASP A 70 -6.00 -2.39 -10.82
CA ASP A 70 -5.18 -3.52 -10.36
C ASP A 70 -3.83 -3.01 -9.81
N PRO A 71 -3.32 -3.64 -8.73
CA PRO A 71 -2.02 -3.27 -8.19
C PRO A 71 -0.91 -3.74 -9.14
N GLN A 72 0.17 -2.98 -9.17
CA GLN A 72 1.40 -3.29 -9.88
C GLN A 72 2.60 -3.07 -8.95
N LEU A 73 3.74 -3.71 -9.26
CA LEU A 73 5.00 -3.38 -8.62
C LEU A 73 5.66 -2.22 -9.36
N SER A 74 6.01 -1.15 -8.65
CA SER A 74 6.81 -0.07 -9.19
C SER A 74 8.26 -0.52 -9.44
N SER A 75 9.02 0.29 -10.18
CA SER A 75 10.47 0.12 -10.37
C SER A 75 11.24 0.00 -9.04
N GLU A 76 10.76 0.68 -8.01
CA GLU A 76 11.35 0.67 -6.67
C GLU A 76 10.85 -0.50 -5.80
N GLY A 77 9.98 -1.36 -6.34
CA GLY A 77 9.50 -2.55 -5.67
C GLY A 77 8.31 -2.35 -4.73
N TYR A 78 7.64 -1.20 -4.77
CA TYR A 78 6.44 -0.93 -3.98
C TYR A 78 5.17 -1.27 -4.76
N ILE A 79 4.11 -1.59 -4.04
CA ILE A 79 2.76 -1.68 -4.61
C ILE A 79 2.32 -0.28 -5.04
N SER A 80 1.90 -0.17 -6.30
CA SER A 80 1.35 1.03 -6.91
C SER A 80 0.04 0.70 -7.61
N TYR A 81 -0.86 1.68 -7.68
CA TYR A 81 -2.11 1.58 -8.41
C TYR A 81 -2.03 2.60 -9.55
N PRO A 82 -2.01 2.16 -10.82
CA PRO A 82 -1.84 3.07 -11.95
C PRO A 82 -3.00 4.07 -11.99
N PRO A 83 -2.72 5.36 -12.29
CA PRO A 83 -3.77 6.35 -12.42
C PRO A 83 -4.63 6.05 -13.66
N GLU A 84 -5.95 6.13 -13.50
CA GLU A 84 -6.88 6.15 -14.61
C GLU A 84 -7.21 7.60 -14.98
N ARG A 85 -7.17 7.95 -16.27
CA ARG A 85 -7.48 9.33 -16.70
C ARG A 85 -8.89 9.71 -16.26
N GLY A 86 -8.99 10.80 -15.48
CA GLY A 86 -10.26 11.32 -14.99
C GLY A 86 -10.89 10.50 -13.86
N PHE A 87 -10.13 9.63 -13.19
CA PHE A 87 -10.62 8.86 -12.06
C PHE A 87 -9.59 8.78 -10.92
N GLU A 88 -9.86 9.55 -9.87
CA GLU A 88 -9.09 9.54 -8.63
C GLU A 88 -9.66 8.50 -7.66
N TRP A 89 -9.22 7.25 -7.80
CA TRP A 89 -9.76 6.12 -7.04
C TRP A 89 -9.71 6.31 -5.52
N LYS A 90 -8.72 7.05 -4.99
CA LYS A 90 -8.60 7.33 -3.55
C LYS A 90 -9.76 8.17 -3.03
N SER A 91 -10.06 9.28 -3.71
CA SER A 91 -11.14 10.19 -3.37
C SER A 91 -12.51 9.55 -3.56
N GLU A 92 -12.64 8.69 -4.58
CA GLU A 92 -13.86 7.92 -4.80
C GLU A 92 -14.06 6.83 -3.75
N LEU A 93 -13.01 6.07 -3.39
CA LEU A 93 -13.07 5.02 -2.37
C LEU A 93 -13.43 5.60 -1.00
N ALA A 94 -12.97 6.81 -0.67
CA ALA A 94 -13.30 7.50 0.59
C ALA A 94 -14.81 7.70 0.80
N LYS A 95 -15.62 7.67 -0.27
CA LYS A 95 -17.09 7.75 -0.20
C LYS A 95 -17.75 6.44 0.27
N TYR A 96 -16.98 5.35 0.39
CA TYR A 96 -17.46 4.00 0.73
C TYR A 96 -16.82 3.46 2.01
N PRO A 97 -17.00 4.11 3.19
CA PRO A 97 -16.35 3.70 4.43
C PRO A 97 -16.70 2.25 4.83
N LYS A 98 -17.91 1.78 4.51
CA LYS A 98 -18.34 0.40 4.77
C LYS A 98 -17.64 -0.64 3.91
N ILE A 99 -17.20 -0.27 2.70
CA ILE A 99 -16.38 -1.16 1.87
C ILE A 99 -14.96 -1.22 2.43
N ILE A 100 -14.40 -0.08 2.84
CA ILE A 100 -13.07 0.00 3.44
C ILE A 100 -13.00 -0.87 4.70
N GLU A 101 -13.92 -0.66 5.64
CA GLU A 101 -14.05 -1.43 6.90
C GLU A 101 -14.14 -2.95 6.60
N ALA A 102 -14.95 -3.34 5.63
CA ALA A 102 -15.15 -4.75 5.29
C ALA A 102 -13.95 -5.41 4.57
N CYS A 103 -12.96 -4.65 4.12
CA CYS A 103 -11.74 -5.15 3.46
C CYS A 103 -10.47 -4.81 4.26
N GLU A 104 -10.59 -4.22 5.46
CA GLU A 104 -9.48 -3.73 6.27
C GLU A 104 -8.50 -4.83 6.67
N SER A 105 -9.01 -5.99 7.10
CA SER A 105 -8.19 -7.14 7.47
C SER A 105 -7.30 -7.66 6.33
N ILE A 106 -7.71 -7.45 5.08
CA ILE A 106 -6.89 -7.78 3.90
C ILE A 106 -5.79 -6.73 3.73
N GLN A 107 -6.11 -5.45 3.92
CA GLN A 107 -5.16 -4.35 3.84
C GLN A 107 -4.05 -4.47 4.90
N GLU A 108 -4.38 -4.89 6.12
CA GLU A 108 -3.42 -5.06 7.21
C GLU A 108 -2.39 -6.17 6.95
N ARG A 109 -2.72 -7.14 6.09
CA ARG A 109 -1.75 -8.18 5.65
C ARG A 109 -0.76 -7.65 4.61
N ILE A 110 -0.95 -6.45 4.05
CA ILE A 110 0.00 -5.85 3.13
C ILE A 110 1.21 -5.36 3.95
N PRO A 111 2.41 -5.93 3.73
CA PRO A 111 3.57 -5.55 4.53
C PRO A 111 3.91 -4.07 4.33
N ALA A 112 4.23 -3.37 5.42
CA ALA A 112 4.60 -1.96 5.38
C ALA A 112 5.78 -1.68 4.44
N SER A 113 6.71 -2.63 4.28
CA SER A 113 7.84 -2.55 3.35
C SER A 113 7.45 -2.59 1.88
N ALA A 114 6.28 -3.14 1.55
CA ALA A 114 5.75 -3.16 0.20
C ALA A 114 4.92 -1.91 -0.13
N GLN A 115 4.56 -1.11 0.88
CA GLN A 115 3.88 0.16 0.68
C GLN A 115 4.93 1.23 0.40
N ARG A 116 4.63 2.15 -0.55
CA ARG A 116 5.47 3.34 -0.69
C ARG A 116 5.46 4.07 0.66
N PRO A 117 6.62 4.42 1.23
CA PRO A 117 6.66 5.35 2.35
C PRO A 117 5.79 6.54 1.97
N ARG A 118 4.81 6.89 2.80
CA ARG A 118 4.15 8.20 2.64
C ARG A 118 5.29 9.20 2.57
N GLN A 119 5.34 10.00 1.50
CA GLN A 119 6.42 10.96 1.31
C GLN A 119 6.48 11.84 2.55
N GLN A 120 7.41 11.51 3.44
CA GLN A 120 7.58 12.22 4.68
C GLN A 120 8.19 13.56 4.28
N VAL A 121 7.52 14.64 4.68
CA VAL A 121 8.07 15.97 4.51
C VAL A 121 9.39 15.99 5.25
N SER A 122 10.47 16.42 4.59
CA SER A 122 11.77 16.41 5.23
C SER A 122 11.76 17.32 6.46
N ALA A 123 12.63 17.06 7.43
CA ALA A 123 12.72 17.93 8.61
C ALA A 123 13.04 19.40 8.24
N GLU A 124 13.79 19.60 7.15
CA GLU A 124 14.06 20.93 6.61
C GLU A 124 12.80 21.57 6.04
N ASP A 125 12.00 20.82 5.27
CA ASP A 125 10.76 21.32 4.71
C ASP A 125 9.72 21.63 5.80
N LEU A 126 9.62 20.81 6.84
CA LEU A 126 8.76 21.10 8.00
C LEU A 126 9.18 22.39 8.70
N ARG A 127 10.49 22.65 8.83
CA ARG A 127 10.99 23.90 9.39
C ARG A 127 10.62 25.10 8.52
N LYS A 128 10.81 25.02 7.21
CA LYS A 128 10.41 26.08 6.26
C LYS A 128 8.90 26.32 6.28
N LEU A 129 8.10 25.27 6.37
CA LEU A 129 6.64 25.38 6.49
C LEU A 129 6.22 26.06 7.79
N ALA A 130 6.90 25.78 8.91
CA ALA A 130 6.66 26.48 10.17
C ALA A 130 7.08 27.96 10.10
N GLU A 131 8.19 28.28 9.45
CA GLU A 131 8.62 29.66 9.18
C GLU A 131 7.60 30.40 8.28
N TYR A 132 7.10 29.72 7.25
CA TYR A 132 6.05 30.23 6.37
C TYR A 132 4.76 30.51 7.16
N ALA A 133 4.36 29.61 8.07
CA ALA A 133 3.20 29.81 8.94
C ALA A 133 3.34 31.04 9.83
N LYS A 134 4.53 31.23 10.42
CA LYS A 134 4.85 32.41 11.22
C LYS A 134 4.74 33.69 10.38
N CYS A 135 5.31 33.69 9.17
CA CYS A 135 5.17 34.81 8.24
C CYS A 135 3.69 35.09 7.93
N PHE A 136 2.88 34.07 7.68
CA PHE A 136 1.43 34.23 7.45
C PHE A 136 0.71 34.90 8.63
N ARG A 137 1.08 34.55 9.87
CA ARG A 137 0.56 35.19 11.08
C ARG A 137 0.92 36.66 11.16
N GLU A 138 2.18 37.01 10.87
CA GLU A 138 2.67 38.39 10.83
C GLU A 138 1.98 39.22 9.71
N HIS A 139 1.60 38.56 8.60
CA HIS A 139 0.93 39.18 7.46
C HIS A 139 -0.61 39.07 7.51
N GLY A 140 -1.16 39.03 8.73
CA GLY A 140 -2.58 39.28 8.99
C GLY A 140 -3.46 38.04 9.08
N PHE A 141 -2.88 36.86 9.22
CA PHE A 141 -3.60 35.63 9.60
C PHE A 141 -3.14 35.13 10.97
N PRO A 142 -3.38 35.86 12.08
CA PRO A 142 -2.83 35.53 13.40
C PRO A 142 -3.20 34.12 13.88
N ASP A 143 -4.34 33.58 13.43
CA ASP A 143 -4.82 32.25 13.77
C ASP A 143 -4.34 31.16 12.79
N PHE A 144 -3.39 31.46 11.89
CA PHE A 144 -2.83 30.47 10.98
C PHE A 144 -1.97 29.46 11.76
N PRO A 145 -2.27 28.16 11.70
CA PRO A 145 -1.63 27.13 12.51
C PRO A 145 -0.24 26.78 11.97
N ASP A 146 0.52 26.04 12.77
CA ASP A 146 1.75 25.38 12.31
C ASP A 146 1.43 24.07 11.56
N PRO A 147 2.35 23.55 10.72
CA PRO A 147 2.08 22.35 9.93
C PRO A 147 2.10 21.08 10.80
N ASN A 148 1.31 20.07 10.42
CA ASN A 148 1.40 18.73 10.99
C ASN A 148 2.63 17.95 10.46
N ALA A 149 2.82 16.70 10.91
CA ALA A 149 3.94 15.85 10.48
C ALA A 149 3.95 15.53 8.96
N GLN A 150 2.83 15.77 8.29
CA GLN A 150 2.62 15.61 6.86
C GLN A 150 2.80 16.92 6.08
N GLY A 151 3.16 18.02 6.76
CA GLY A 151 3.32 19.34 6.18
C GLY A 151 2.01 20.04 5.81
N GLU A 152 0.89 19.65 6.43
CA GLU A 152 -0.44 20.19 6.16
C GLU A 152 -0.86 21.16 7.26
N PHE A 153 -1.59 22.22 6.89
CA PHE A 153 -2.13 23.23 7.80
C PHE A 153 -3.60 22.94 8.09
N ASP A 154 -3.90 22.58 9.33
CA ASP A 154 -5.28 22.29 9.75
C ASP A 154 -5.95 23.54 10.30
N LEU A 155 -6.81 24.15 9.49
CA LEU A 155 -7.55 25.34 9.87
C LEU A 155 -8.81 25.03 10.63
N ARG A 156 -9.23 23.76 10.73
CA ARG A 156 -10.46 23.40 11.44
C ARG A 156 -10.33 23.79 12.91
N GLY A 157 -11.32 24.51 13.42
CA GLY A 157 -11.31 25.04 14.78
C GLY A 157 -10.57 26.37 14.95
N THR A 158 -9.99 26.91 13.88
CA THR A 158 -9.51 28.30 13.83
C THR A 158 -10.59 29.24 13.28
N SER A 159 -10.41 30.55 13.46
CA SER A 159 -11.26 31.57 12.82
C SER A 159 -11.20 31.53 11.28
N LEU A 160 -10.22 30.82 10.71
CA LEU A 160 -9.97 30.72 9.27
C LEU A 160 -10.68 29.51 8.63
N SER A 161 -11.42 28.73 9.43
CA SER A 161 -12.10 27.49 9.00
C SER A 161 -13.12 27.71 7.87
N ASP A 162 -13.79 28.87 7.88
CA ASP A 162 -14.91 29.18 6.98
C ASP A 162 -14.49 30.00 5.77
N GLY A 163 -13.20 30.35 5.67
CA GLY A 163 -12.65 31.07 4.54
C GLY A 163 -11.65 32.14 4.95
N ARG A 164 -10.94 32.63 3.94
CA ARG A 164 -9.89 33.65 4.06
C ARG A 164 -10.10 34.64 2.92
N PRO A 165 -10.21 35.96 3.18
CA PRO A 165 -10.34 36.94 2.10
C PRO A 165 -9.20 36.78 1.09
N SER A 166 -9.56 36.56 -0.18
CA SER A 166 -8.60 36.18 -1.23
C SER A 166 -7.49 37.23 -1.42
N ALA A 167 -7.85 38.52 -1.40
CA ALA A 167 -6.89 39.62 -1.50
C ALA A 167 -5.86 39.60 -0.35
N LYS A 168 -6.32 39.36 0.89
CA LYS A 168 -5.45 39.30 2.07
C LYS A 168 -4.52 38.08 2.02
N ARG A 169 -5.05 36.94 1.60
CA ARG A 169 -4.29 35.70 1.41
C ARG A 169 -3.20 35.91 0.35
N ASN A 170 -3.56 36.45 -0.81
CA ASN A 170 -2.61 36.67 -1.91
C ASN A 170 -1.47 37.62 -1.49
N ALA A 171 -1.78 38.66 -0.70
CA ALA A 171 -0.75 39.56 -0.17
C ALA A 171 0.20 38.85 0.81
N ALA A 172 -0.34 38.01 1.69
CA ALA A 172 0.49 37.20 2.61
C ALA A 172 1.33 36.16 1.84
N ASP A 173 0.75 35.48 0.85
CA ASP A 173 1.47 34.56 -0.03
C ASP A 173 2.61 35.26 -0.76
N GLU A 174 2.35 36.45 -1.30
CA GLU A 174 3.37 37.23 -1.99
C GLU A 174 4.54 37.58 -1.07
N ALA A 175 4.26 38.00 0.17
CA ALA A 175 5.29 38.31 1.17
C ALA A 175 6.10 37.07 1.58
N CYS A 176 5.43 35.93 1.77
CA CYS A 176 6.01 34.73 2.35
C CYS A 176 6.59 33.73 1.33
N ARG A 177 6.38 33.93 0.01
CA ARG A 177 6.81 33.00 -1.07
C ARG A 177 8.31 32.69 -1.09
N HIS A 178 9.13 33.56 -0.51
CA HIS A 178 10.58 33.37 -0.47
C HIS A 178 11.01 32.29 0.53
N ILE A 179 10.13 31.95 1.49
CA ILE A 179 10.37 30.92 2.52
C ILE A 179 10.02 29.53 2.00
N TRP A 180 8.92 29.41 1.24
CA TRP A 180 8.41 28.15 0.72
C TRP A 180 7.91 28.30 -0.71
N SER A 181 8.42 27.44 -1.60
CA SER A 181 8.08 27.42 -3.03
C SER A 181 7.24 26.20 -3.45
N GLY A 182 6.94 25.30 -2.51
CA GLY A 182 6.10 24.12 -2.77
C GLY A 182 4.60 24.43 -2.66
N ALA A 183 3.77 23.42 -2.97
CA ALA A 183 2.33 23.53 -2.75
C ALA A 183 2.00 23.56 -1.25
N ILE A 184 1.14 24.49 -0.83
CA ILE A 184 0.61 24.56 0.52
C ILE A 184 -0.65 23.72 0.61
N LYS A 185 -0.67 22.74 1.52
CA LYS A 185 -1.84 21.88 1.76
C LYS A 185 -2.60 22.39 2.97
N VAL A 186 -3.86 22.73 2.77
CA VAL A 186 -4.75 23.24 3.82
C VAL A 186 -5.91 22.27 4.00
N ILE A 187 -6.23 21.97 5.26
CA ILE A 187 -7.43 21.24 5.66
C ILE A 187 -8.39 22.26 6.28
N ASP A 188 -9.55 22.46 5.65
CA ASP A 188 -10.62 23.32 6.17
C ASP A 188 -11.99 22.65 6.00
N ASN A 189 -13.08 23.30 6.45
CA ASN A 189 -14.43 22.72 6.41
C ASN A 189 -15.05 22.68 4.99
N GLY A 190 -14.27 22.93 3.92
CA GLY A 190 -14.75 22.84 2.54
C GLY A 190 -15.53 24.06 2.06
N GLY A 191 -15.33 25.22 2.70
CA GLY A 191 -15.98 26.50 2.36
C GLY A 191 -15.44 27.19 1.11
N GLY A 192 -15.02 26.46 0.09
CA GLY A 192 -14.54 27.03 -1.17
C GLY A 192 -15.68 27.40 -2.12
N LYS A 193 -16.54 28.37 -1.78
CA LYS A 193 -17.37 29.03 -2.79
C LYS A 193 -16.55 30.11 -3.50
N LYS A 194 -16.21 29.81 -4.76
CA LYS A 194 -15.89 30.69 -5.91
C LYS A 194 -14.84 31.79 -5.69
#